data_AF-A0A318T4F3-F1
#
_entry.id   AF-A0A318T4F3-F1
#
_cell.length_a   1.000
_cell.length_b   1.000
_cell.length_c   1.000
_cell.angle_alpha   90.00
_cell.angle_beta   90.00
_cell.angle_gamma   90.00
#
_symmetry.space_group_name_H-M   'P 1'
#
loop_
_entity.id
_entity.type
_entity.pdbx_description
1 polymer ?
#
loop_
_entity_poly.entity_id
_entity_poly.type
_entity_poly.pdbx_seq_one_letter_code
_entity_poly.pdbx_strand_id
1 'polypeptide(L)' 'MAADIPDWRSSANYEHVEKLTASDLAWEWLRRNENYRRAFELLSQAETEKEKLTETIRQQWGLRFRG' A
#
# COMPACT_ATOMS: atom_id res chain seq x y z
N MET A 1 -5.93 15.75 -33.56
CA MET A 1 -5.08 15.79 -32.36
C MET A 1 -5.29 14.47 -31.63
N ALA A 2 -4.44 13.47 -31.87
CA ALA A 2 -4.50 12.22 -31.12
C ALA A 2 -3.92 12.51 -29.73
N ALA A 3 -4.68 12.20 -28.68
CA ALA A 3 -4.15 12.22 -27.32
C ALA A 3 -2.89 11.34 -27.28
N ASP A 4 -1.88 11.80 -26.56
CA ASP A 4 -0.69 11.02 -26.24
C ASP A 4 -1.14 9.78 -25.46
N ILE A 5 -1.50 8.71 -26.18
CA ILE A 5 -1.85 7.43 -25.56
C ILE A 5 -0.50 6.83 -25.17
N PRO A 6 -0.20 6.70 -23.88
CA PRO A 6 1.08 6.14 -23.46
C PRO A 6 1.23 4.75 -24.08
N ASP A 7 2.37 4.53 -24.72
CA ASP A 7 2.69 3.26 -25.35
C ASP A 7 2.81 2.19 -24.27
N TRP A 8 1.69 1.51 -24.04
CA TRP A 8 1.52 0.50 -22.99
C TRP A 8 2.29 -0.79 -23.27
N ARG A 9 2.94 -0.90 -24.44
CA ARG A 9 3.83 -2.01 -24.81
C ARG A 9 5.31 -1.68 -24.65
N SER A 10 5.67 -0.42 -24.42
CA SER A 10 7.05 -0.02 -24.19
C SER A 10 7.49 -0.46 -22.80
N SER A 11 8.37 -1.46 -22.75
CA SER A 11 9.02 -1.93 -21.51
C SER A 11 9.71 -0.78 -20.74
N ALA A 12 10.23 0.24 -21.44
CA ALA A 12 10.81 1.44 -20.82
C ALA A 12 9.84 2.20 -19.89
N ASN A 13 8.52 2.19 -20.16
CA ASN A 13 7.52 2.80 -19.29
C ASN A 13 7.24 1.97 -18.01
N TYR A 14 7.65 0.72 -18.00
CA TYR A 14 7.47 -0.23 -16.89
C TYR A 14 8.79 -0.62 -16.21
N GLU A 15 9.93 -0.08 -16.63
CA GLU A 15 11.23 -0.32 -15.99
C GLU A 15 11.20 0.03 -14.49
N HIS A 16 10.39 1.04 -14.11
CA HIS A 16 10.15 1.39 -12.72
C HIS A 16 9.36 0.31 -11.97
N VAL A 17 8.41 -0.37 -12.64
CA VAL A 17 7.64 -1.50 -12.08
C VAL A 17 8.50 -2.76 -11.95
N GLU A 18 9.46 -2.97 -12.85
CA GLU A 18 10.44 -4.06 -12.70
C GLU A 18 11.42 -3.84 -11.53
N LYS A 19 11.68 -2.57 -11.19
CA LYS A 19 12.48 -2.20 -10.00
C LYS A 19 11.63 -2.14 -8.72
N LEU A 20 10.30 -2.09 -8.84
CA LEU A 20 9.38 -2.10 -7.72
C LEU A 20 9.34 -3.50 -7.12
N THR A 21 9.78 -3.62 -5.87
CA THR A 21 9.68 -4.87 -5.15
C THR A 21 8.21 -5.22 -4.90
N ALA A 22 7.90 -6.51 -4.76
CA ALA A 22 6.55 -6.97 -4.41
C ALA A 22 6.00 -6.28 -3.13
N SER A 23 6.89 -5.88 -2.21
CA SER A 23 6.54 -5.12 -1.02
C SER A 23 6.05 -3.71 -1.31
N ASP A 24 6.66 -3.02 -2.28
CA ASP A 24 6.27 -1.65 -2.66
C ASP A 24 4.91 -1.65 -3.37
N LEU A 25 4.71 -2.62 -4.28
CA LEU A 25 3.40 -2.83 -4.91
C LEU A 25 2.32 -3.16 -3.88
N ALA A 26 2.59 -4.09 -2.94
CA ALA A 26 1.66 -4.41 -1.87
C ALA A 26 1.33 -3.19 -0.99
N TRP A 27 2.31 -2.31 -0.75
CA TRP A 27 2.14 -1.08 0.00
C TRP A 27 1.29 -0.04 -0.75
N GLU A 28 1.48 0.11 -2.06
CA GLU A 28 0.66 1.00 -2.90
C GLU A 28 -0.81 0.53 -2.99
N TRP A 29 -1.07 -0.78 -2.97
CA TRP A 29 -2.44 -1.31 -2.88
C TRP A 29 -3.06 -1.08 -1.50
N LEU A 30 -2.27 -1.28 -0.44
CA LEU A 30 -2.74 -1.13 0.93
C LEU A 30 -3.09 0.33 1.26
N ARG A 31 -2.24 1.30 0.90
CA ARG A 31 -2.50 2.73 1.17
C ARG A 31 -3.76 3.25 0.47
N ARG A 32 -4.09 2.67 -0.69
CA ARG A 32 -5.25 3.06 -1.51
C ARG A 32 -6.53 2.40 -1.01
N ASN A 33 -6.44 1.39 -0.14
CA ASN A 33 -7.58 0.74 0.47
C ASN A 33 -8.22 1.65 1.54
N GLU A 34 -9.50 2.00 1.33
CA GLU A 34 -10.25 2.87 2.25
C GLU A 34 -10.45 2.24 3.64
N ASN A 35 -10.57 0.91 3.71
CA ASN A 35 -10.70 0.20 4.98
C ASN A 35 -9.40 0.27 5.79
N TYR A 36 -8.25 0.17 5.12
CA TYR A 36 -6.95 0.34 5.78
C TYR A 36 -6.77 1.77 6.28
N ARG A 37 -7.13 2.77 5.47
CA ARG A 37 -7.06 4.19 5.85
C ARG A 37 -7.89 4.48 7.10
N ARG A 38 -9.14 4.00 7.13
CA ARG A 38 -10.03 4.17 8.28
C ARG A 38 -9.50 3.46 9.53
N ALA A 39 -8.96 2.25 9.40
CA ALA A 39 -8.35 1.53 10.51
C ALA A 39 -7.11 2.26 11.05
N PHE A 40 -6.31 2.87 10.18
CA PHE A 40 -5.15 3.68 10.55
C PHE A 40 -5.52 5.01 11.22
N GLU A 41 -6.61 5.65 10.80
CA GLU A 41 -7.14 6.85 11.45
C GLU A 41 -7.66 6.52 12.86
N LEU A 42 -8.40 5.42 13.01
CA LEU A 42 -8.84 4.92 14.32
C LEU A 42 -7.65 4.60 15.24
N LEU A 43 -6.60 3.98 14.69
CA LEU A 43 -5.32 3.75 15.39
C LEU A 43 -4.66 5.05 15.87
N SER A 44 -4.68 6.08 15.04
CA SER A 44 -4.04 7.36 15.35
C SER A 44 -4.79 8.11 16.45
N GLN A 45 -6.10 7.86 16.60
CA GLN A 45 -6.94 8.44 17.65
C GLN A 45 -6.91 7.60 18.94
N ALA A 46 -6.72 6.29 18.85
CA ALA A 46 -6.70 5.35 19.97
C ALA A 46 -5.27 5.10 20.48
N GLU A 47 -4.57 6.13 20.96
CA GLU A 47 -3.17 6.03 21.44
C GLU A 47 -2.96 4.93 22.48
N THR A 48 -3.95 4.64 23.31
CA THR A 48 -3.89 3.60 24.36
C THR A 48 -4.09 2.17 23.83
N GLU A 49 -4.72 1.99 22.68
CA GLU A 49 -5.04 0.66 22.09
C GLU A 49 -4.25 0.37 20.81
N LYS A 50 -3.26 1.23 20.53
CA LYS A 50 -2.46 1.22 19.30
C LYS A 50 -1.78 -0.11 19.06
N GLU A 51 -1.28 -0.77 20.10
CA GLU A 51 -0.62 -2.09 20.01
C GLU A 51 -1.59 -3.20 19.60
N LYS A 52 -2.76 -3.31 20.25
CA LYS A 52 -3.78 -4.31 19.91
C LYS A 52 -4.33 -4.13 18.51
N LEU A 53 -4.64 -2.88 18.14
CA LEU A 53 -5.13 -2.56 16.80
C LEU A 53 -4.04 -2.74 15.74
N THR A 54 -2.77 -2.48 16.05
CA THR A 54 -1.64 -2.78 15.15
C THR A 54 -1.52 -4.27 14.91
N GLU A 55 -1.67 -5.09 15.94
CA GLU A 55 -1.67 -6.55 15.79
C GLU A 55 -2.86 -7.04 14.95
N THR A 56 -4.05 -6.48 15.15
CA THR A 56 -5.23 -6.78 14.31
C THR A 56 -4.99 -6.42 12.85
N ILE A 57 -4.44 -5.24 12.56
CA ILE A 57 -4.13 -4.82 11.18
C ILE A 57 -3.04 -5.72 10.57
N ARG A 58 -2.03 -6.12 11.34
CA ARG A 58 -1.00 -7.07 10.88
C ARG A 58 -1.61 -8.42 10.52
N GLN A 59 -2.51 -8.96 11.33
CA GLN A 59 -3.19 -10.23 11.05
C GLN A 59 -4.16 -10.12 9.87
N GLN A 60 -4.91 -9.02 9.79
CA GLN A 60 -5.93 -8.81 8.76
C GLN A 60 -5.32 -8.56 7.37
N TRP A 61 -4.18 -7.86 7.29
CA TRP A 61 -3.56 -7.45 6.02
C TRP A 61 -2.22 -8.15 5.74
N GLY A 62 -1.77 -9.03 6.62
CA GLY A 62 -0.53 -9.81 6.45
C GLY A 62 0.76 -8.99 6.54
N LEU A 63 0.71 -7.80 7.17
CA LEU A 63 1.87 -6.91 7.27
C LEU A 63 2.85 -7.39 8.34
N ARG A 64 4.13 -7.48 7.97
CA ARG A 64 5.22 -7.77 8.89
C ARG A 64 6.21 -6.62 8.91
N PHE A 65 6.06 -5.71 9.86
CA PHE A 65 7.08 -4.70 10.13
C PHE A 65 8.26 -5.40 10.79
N ARG A 66 9.48 -5.19 10.28
CA ARG A 66 10.67 -5.65 11.00
C ARG A 66 10.78 -4.80 12.28
N GLY A 67 10.86 -5.48 13.42
CA GLY A 67 11.22 -4.87 14.70
C GLY A 67 12.70 -4.57 14.77
#